data_AF-A0A8S3SU31-F1
#
_entry.id   AF-A0A8S3SU31-F1
#
_cell.length_a   1.000
_cell.length_b   1.000
_cell.length_c   1.000
_cell.angle_alpha   90.00
_cell.angle_beta   90.00
_cell.angle_gamma   90.00
#
_symmetry.space_group_name_H-M   'P 1'
#
loop_
_entity.id
_entity.type
_entity.pdbx_description
1 polymer ?
#
loop_
_entity_poly.entity_id
_entity_poly.type
_entity_poly.pdbx_seq_one_letter_code
_entity_poly.pdbx_strand_id
1 'polypeptide(L)'
;MQHKWRKRVLFGFGVAVVCLMIILESFHPSLTNIQYRKYQDNLKEGLLFKPVNDTNCIYTLDGRIDRDLEGNFVIPQDDILKLLPYHIAECLFRRYTTTLQTYCAKRSHHGQLEHSWNFCIDGCYKPNSYTKVIAFSIRDDYPNAYGLSVFFNSSAYRFSPRDSMRTKNDVMFKLKSRNKLADTRRLWTMDGIKDVLKSTDMKQHILIIDAEHYTDLVITKIFKTRIVDEIHQISVRLTNEDNIKVDYKPILCKLRRFYDHGFRIFWFDLDYSCVSRIDRKRTNCMQIDMIHKDCKDSWKLFKVEHSHVLIPENDFQLKNMRADEIEQFMSLRYLTSIQMHCKEIIRLGNIKDGGWEVCNDIRFRPRHPCLVYSFGINWDWGFDEDVVKTYDCEVHSFDPSMTYSGKRPNIHFHRIGLINKRNFYDFKRKWNMTTLDDIRTMLDHGARKIDILKIDIEWDEWIVLPNIIKSGVLKYVTQILIELHSPGNLERMKTVRSLYSEGFRIFWYHRNHFCRRNKAYIEYSICFEVCFVRI
;
A
#
# COMPACT_ATOMS: atom_id res chain seq x y z
N MET A 1 -74.04 -2.71 42.28
CA MET A 1 -74.30 -1.44 43.01
C MET A 1 -73.11 -0.52 42.72
N GLN A 2 -73.34 0.73 42.28
CA GLN A 2 -73.03 1.97 43.04
C GLN A 2 -71.57 2.08 43.55
N HIS A 3 -70.82 3.16 43.35
CA HIS A 3 -71.21 4.55 43.00
C HIS A 3 -70.46 5.15 41.80
N LYS A 4 -71.06 6.18 41.19
CA LYS A 4 -70.42 7.11 40.22
C LYS A 4 -70.02 8.40 40.93
N TRP A 5 -69.02 9.09 40.39
CA TRP A 5 -69.03 10.55 40.30
C TRP A 5 -68.73 11.01 38.85
N ARG A 6 -69.14 12.23 38.48
CA ARG A 6 -69.24 12.73 37.10
C ARG A 6 -68.88 14.22 37.02
N LYS A 7 -68.14 14.60 35.96
CA LYS A 7 -68.10 15.90 35.21
C LYS A 7 -67.07 15.68 34.06
N ARG A 8 -67.27 15.91 32.75
CA ARG A 8 -68.16 16.78 31.90
C ARG A 8 -67.96 18.28 32.21
N VAL A 9 -67.83 19.23 31.27
CA VAL A 9 -67.73 19.27 29.76
C VAL A 9 -67.10 20.66 29.40
N LEU A 10 -66.61 21.10 28.22
CA LEU A 10 -66.71 20.76 26.77
C LEU A 10 -65.49 19.91 26.27
N PHE A 11 -65.19 19.57 24.99
CA PHE A 11 -65.65 19.87 23.59
C PHE A 11 -64.90 20.99 22.80
N GLY A 12 -64.36 20.69 21.59
CA GLY A 12 -63.78 21.68 20.63
C GLY A 12 -62.77 21.12 19.60
N PHE A 13 -63.18 21.01 18.33
CA PHE A 13 -62.49 20.67 17.04
C PHE A 13 -60.95 20.46 16.98
N GLY A 14 -60.41 19.57 16.13
CA GLY A 14 -61.07 18.76 15.09
C GLY A 14 -60.13 17.77 14.37
N VAL A 15 -60.65 17.01 13.39
CA VAL A 15 -59.96 15.88 12.74
C VAL A 15 -58.99 16.36 11.64
N ALA A 16 -57.69 16.09 11.83
CA ALA A 16 -56.68 16.10 10.77
C ALA A 16 -55.49 15.18 11.14
N VAL A 17 -54.77 14.68 10.13
CA VAL A 17 -53.47 13.97 10.23
C VAL A 17 -53.44 12.67 11.04
N VAL A 18 -54.30 11.70 10.69
CA VAL A 18 -53.93 10.28 10.82
C VAL A 18 -53.11 9.89 9.58
N CYS A 19 -51.84 10.31 9.51
CA CYS A 19 -50.91 9.86 8.45
C CYS A 19 -49.41 10.12 8.70
N LEU A 20 -48.97 10.42 9.93
CA LEU A 20 -47.58 10.86 10.18
C LEU A 20 -46.95 10.31 11.47
N MET A 21 -47.03 8.99 11.70
CA MET A 21 -46.52 8.37 12.95
C MET A 21 -45.68 7.09 12.78
N ILE A 22 -45.04 6.88 11.61
CA ILE A 22 -44.07 5.77 11.40
C ILE A 22 -42.80 6.21 10.62
N ILE A 23 -42.27 7.41 10.87
CA ILE A 23 -40.90 7.79 10.45
C ILE A 23 -40.25 8.75 11.48
N LEU A 24 -39.91 8.29 12.68
CA LEU A 24 -39.13 9.08 13.66
C LEU A 24 -38.10 8.28 14.49
N GLU A 25 -37.64 7.13 14.02
CA GLU A 25 -36.45 6.44 14.54
C GLU A 25 -35.33 6.46 13.50
N SER A 26 -34.35 7.37 13.64
CA SER A 26 -32.97 7.31 13.05
C SER A 26 -32.18 8.65 13.08
N PHE A 27 -32.71 9.76 13.59
CA PHE A 27 -31.92 10.99 13.78
C PHE A 27 -31.16 10.98 15.12
N HIS A 28 -29.90 10.56 15.09
CA HIS A 28 -29.01 10.52 16.24
C HIS A 28 -28.26 11.86 16.43
N PRO A 29 -28.51 12.65 17.49
CA PRO A 29 -27.86 13.96 17.64
C PRO A 29 -26.45 13.89 18.27
N SER A 30 -25.63 14.89 17.93
CA SER A 30 -24.55 15.45 18.77
C SER A 30 -23.31 14.61 19.16
N LEU A 31 -22.81 13.72 18.31
CA LEU A 31 -21.35 13.46 18.27
C LEU A 31 -20.62 14.54 17.46
N THR A 32 -21.15 14.86 16.27
CA THR A 32 -20.63 15.87 15.34
C THR A 32 -20.45 17.26 15.97
N ASN A 33 -21.41 17.73 16.79
CA ASN A 33 -21.34 19.05 17.43
C ASN A 33 -20.16 19.21 18.40
N ILE A 34 -19.70 18.13 19.04
CA ILE A 34 -18.57 18.17 19.99
C ILE A 34 -17.26 18.20 19.21
N GLN A 35 -17.12 17.35 18.19
CA GLN A 35 -15.98 17.38 17.26
C GLN A 35 -15.87 18.76 16.58
N TYR A 36 -16.98 19.31 16.08
CA TYR A 36 -17.02 20.59 15.38
C TYR A 36 -16.59 21.77 16.27
N ARG A 37 -17.10 21.86 17.51
CA ARG A 37 -16.66 22.89 18.48
C ARG A 37 -15.19 22.75 18.81
N LYS A 38 -14.73 21.54 19.18
CA LYS A 38 -13.31 21.26 19.44
C LYS A 38 -12.43 21.69 18.26
N TYR A 39 -12.85 21.42 17.02
CA TYR A 39 -12.12 21.85 15.82
C TYR A 39 -12.13 23.37 15.62
N GLN A 40 -13.28 24.04 15.82
CA GLN A 40 -13.40 25.49 15.66
C GLN A 40 -12.63 26.27 16.73
N ASP A 41 -12.65 25.83 17.98
CA ASP A 41 -11.97 26.52 19.08
C ASP A 41 -10.45 26.33 18.95
N ASN A 42 -9.98 25.12 18.63
CA ASN A 42 -8.59 24.85 18.27
C ASN A 42 -8.09 25.65 17.03
N LEU A 43 -8.99 25.95 16.07
CA LEU A 43 -8.68 26.79 14.91
C LEU A 43 -8.50 28.27 15.29
N LYS A 44 -9.23 28.78 16.30
CA LYS A 44 -9.12 30.18 16.78
C LYS A 44 -7.80 30.43 17.52
N GLU A 45 -7.31 29.46 18.29
CA GLU A 45 -6.09 29.62 19.09
C GLU A 45 -4.79 29.53 18.26
N GLY A 46 -4.84 29.00 17.04
CA GLY A 46 -3.68 28.89 16.12
C GLY A 46 -2.56 27.93 16.57
N LEU A 47 -2.63 27.40 17.80
CA LEU A 47 -1.62 26.52 18.41
C LEU A 47 -1.49 25.17 17.69
N LEU A 48 -2.60 24.60 17.21
CA LEU A 48 -2.66 23.24 16.69
C LEU A 48 -2.09 23.07 15.27
N PHE A 49 -1.81 24.15 14.55
CA PHE A 49 -1.36 24.09 13.14
C PHE A 49 -0.05 24.85 12.87
N LYS A 50 0.83 24.93 13.87
CA LYS A 50 2.24 25.24 13.60
C LYS A 50 2.86 24.11 12.76
N PRO A 51 3.65 24.44 11.71
CA PRO A 51 4.41 23.45 10.96
C PRO A 51 5.37 22.71 11.88
N VAL A 52 5.37 21.37 11.79
CA VAL A 52 6.43 20.54 12.37
C VAL A 52 7.46 20.28 11.28
N ASN A 53 8.74 20.17 11.63
CA ASN A 53 9.78 19.75 10.69
C ASN A 53 9.73 18.23 10.49
N ASP A 54 8.67 17.75 9.85
CA ASP A 54 8.25 16.36 9.77
C ASP A 54 7.99 16.01 8.30
N THR A 55 8.98 15.38 7.66
CA THR A 55 8.95 15.02 6.23
C THR A 55 7.93 13.92 5.92
N ASN A 56 7.56 13.12 6.91
CA ASN A 56 6.71 11.93 6.77
C ASN A 56 5.29 12.12 7.31
N CYS A 57 4.92 13.33 7.75
CA CYS A 57 3.58 13.67 8.23
C CYS A 57 3.10 12.85 9.44
N ILE A 58 4.02 12.37 10.28
CA ILE A 58 3.69 11.60 11.50
C ILE A 58 3.22 12.57 12.60
N TYR A 59 4.13 13.43 13.07
CA TYR A 59 3.87 14.42 14.14
C TYR A 59 2.95 15.57 13.69
N THR A 60 2.83 15.77 12.37
CA THR A 60 1.94 16.76 11.75
C THR A 60 0.47 16.36 11.81
N LEU A 61 0.16 15.06 11.95
CA LEU A 61 -1.22 14.58 12.13
C LEU A 61 -1.52 14.08 13.54
N ASP A 62 -0.50 13.77 14.34
CA ASP A 62 -0.69 13.19 15.68
C ASP A 62 -1.49 14.12 16.60
N GLY A 63 -2.55 13.57 17.22
CA GLY A 63 -3.56 14.33 17.97
C GLY A 63 -4.41 15.33 17.18
N ARG A 64 -4.17 15.53 15.87
CA ARG A 64 -4.84 16.56 15.03
C ARG A 64 -5.93 16.03 14.11
N ILE A 65 -5.84 14.75 13.74
CA ILE A 65 -6.83 14.03 12.92
C ILE A 65 -7.37 12.83 13.72
N ASP A 66 -8.70 12.69 13.73
CA ASP A 66 -9.38 11.58 14.37
C ASP A 66 -9.09 10.25 13.66
N ARG A 67 -9.16 9.14 14.42
CA ARG A 67 -9.05 7.78 13.89
C ARG A 67 -10.30 6.98 14.23
N ASP A 68 -10.59 5.97 13.42
CA ASP A 68 -11.69 5.04 13.68
C ASP A 68 -11.31 3.99 14.76
N LEU A 69 -12.26 3.12 15.11
CA LEU A 69 -12.07 2.05 16.10
C LEU A 69 -11.03 1.00 15.67
N GLU A 70 -10.62 0.98 14.40
CA GLU A 70 -9.57 0.11 13.86
C GLU A 70 -8.20 0.83 13.76
N GLY A 71 -8.14 2.11 14.12
CA GLY A 71 -6.94 2.96 14.05
C GLY A 71 -6.66 3.61 12.69
N ASN A 72 -7.57 3.48 11.71
CA ASN A 72 -7.42 4.11 10.39
C ASN A 72 -7.69 5.62 10.48
N PHE A 73 -7.01 6.44 9.66
CA PHE A 73 -7.25 7.88 9.60
C PHE A 73 -8.66 8.22 9.08
N VAL A 74 -9.43 9.02 9.83
CA VAL A 74 -10.74 9.50 9.40
C VAL A 74 -10.59 10.82 8.65
N ILE A 75 -11.09 10.88 7.42
CA ILE A 75 -11.16 12.14 6.67
C ILE A 75 -12.34 12.96 7.22
N PRO A 76 -12.16 14.23 7.66
CA PRO A 76 -13.26 15.04 8.17
C PRO A 76 -14.36 15.32 7.14
N GLN A 77 -15.53 15.73 7.63
CA GLN A 77 -16.65 16.15 6.78
C GLN A 77 -16.34 17.42 5.97
N ASP A 78 -17.10 17.68 4.91
CA ASP A 78 -16.78 18.70 3.89
C ASP A 78 -16.73 20.15 4.42
N ASP A 79 -17.31 20.42 5.57
CA ASP A 79 -17.23 21.68 6.32
C ASP A 79 -15.87 21.84 7.02
N ILE A 80 -15.45 20.85 7.82
CA ILE A 80 -14.15 20.82 8.51
C ILE A 80 -13.00 20.70 7.50
N LEU A 81 -13.16 19.85 6.46
CA LEU A 81 -12.18 19.60 5.42
C LEU A 81 -11.81 20.90 4.66
N LYS A 82 -12.79 21.80 4.43
CA LYS A 82 -12.54 23.12 3.83
C LYS A 82 -11.69 24.03 4.72
N LEU A 83 -11.84 23.93 6.04
CA LEU A 83 -11.11 24.74 7.02
C LEU A 83 -9.66 24.27 7.26
N LEU A 84 -9.29 23.04 6.87
CA LEU A 84 -7.92 22.54 7.07
C LEU A 84 -6.86 23.42 6.39
N PRO A 85 -5.75 23.76 7.06
CA PRO A 85 -4.58 24.35 6.42
C PRO A 85 -4.02 23.44 5.32
N TYR A 86 -3.44 24.04 4.27
CA TYR A 86 -2.89 23.31 3.11
C TYR A 86 -1.96 22.16 3.54
N HIS A 87 -1.04 22.39 4.49
CA HIS A 87 -0.07 21.38 4.92
C HIS A 87 -0.73 20.20 5.65
N ILE A 88 -1.83 20.43 6.38
CA ILE A 88 -2.61 19.36 7.04
C ILE A 88 -3.40 18.57 6.00
N ALA A 89 -3.95 19.21 4.97
CA ALA A 89 -4.61 18.51 3.87
C ALA A 89 -3.62 17.67 3.04
N GLU A 90 -2.43 18.19 2.73
CA GLU A 90 -1.35 17.42 2.09
C GLU A 90 -0.92 16.23 2.97
N CYS A 91 -0.69 16.45 4.26
CA CYS A 91 -0.28 15.38 5.16
C CYS A 91 -1.38 14.32 5.37
N LEU A 92 -2.64 14.73 5.52
CA LEU A 92 -3.77 13.82 5.63
C LEU A 92 -3.91 12.98 4.36
N PHE A 93 -3.79 13.57 3.18
CA PHE A 93 -3.78 12.82 1.92
C PHE A 93 -2.64 11.79 1.90
N ARG A 94 -1.40 12.23 2.14
CA ARG A 94 -0.22 11.35 2.16
C ARG A 94 -0.39 10.17 3.10
N ARG A 95 -0.75 10.41 4.37
CA ARG A 95 -0.91 9.32 5.37
C ARG A 95 -2.12 8.46 5.10
N TYR A 96 -3.24 9.02 4.64
CA TYR A 96 -4.43 8.25 4.32
C TYR A 96 -4.20 7.26 3.17
N THR A 97 -3.50 7.67 2.09
CA THR A 97 -3.22 6.78 0.96
C THR A 97 -2.08 5.79 1.23
N THR A 98 -1.17 6.09 2.16
CA THR A 98 -0.06 5.20 2.59
C THR A 98 -0.34 4.41 3.88
N THR A 99 -1.59 4.40 4.35
CA THR A 99 -2.02 3.55 5.47
C THR A 99 -2.94 2.46 4.97
N LEU A 100 -2.55 1.19 5.16
CA LEU A 100 -3.40 0.06 4.84
C LEU A 100 -4.56 -0.01 5.84
N GLN A 101 -5.77 -0.07 5.30
CA GLN A 101 -7.02 -0.05 6.07
C GLN A 101 -7.59 -1.46 6.24
N THR A 102 -7.31 -2.36 5.31
CA THR A 102 -7.66 -3.78 5.38
C THR A 102 -6.53 -4.66 4.86
N TYR A 103 -6.48 -5.90 5.33
CA TYR A 103 -5.45 -6.86 4.98
C TYR A 103 -5.84 -7.68 3.74
N CYS A 104 -4.91 -7.84 2.81
CA CYS A 104 -4.96 -8.87 1.79
C CYS A 104 -3.58 -9.54 1.66
N ALA A 105 -3.51 -10.82 1.99
CA ALA A 105 -2.28 -11.60 2.00
C ALA A 105 -1.82 -11.93 0.58
N LYS A 106 -2.72 -12.45 -0.26
CA LYS A 106 -2.44 -12.85 -1.64
C LYS A 106 -2.99 -11.84 -2.63
N ARG A 107 -2.15 -11.35 -3.54
CA ARG A 107 -2.56 -10.49 -4.66
C ARG A 107 -2.19 -11.08 -6.01
N SER A 108 -3.02 -10.86 -7.02
CA SER A 108 -2.68 -11.06 -8.42
C SER A 108 -2.29 -9.72 -9.05
N HIS A 109 -1.02 -9.58 -9.44
CA HIS A 109 -0.48 -8.43 -10.16
C HIS A 109 -0.56 -8.66 -11.68
N HIS A 110 -1.21 -7.77 -12.41
CA HIS A 110 -1.35 -7.83 -13.89
C HIS A 110 -0.82 -6.54 -14.52
N GLY A 111 -0.44 -6.57 -15.81
CA GLY A 111 0.25 -5.46 -16.48
C GLY A 111 1.78 -5.61 -16.51
N GLN A 112 2.50 -4.53 -16.84
CA GLN A 112 3.97 -4.46 -16.86
C GLN A 112 4.51 -4.02 -15.49
N LEU A 113 5.84 -4.06 -15.28
CA LEU A 113 6.44 -3.63 -14.01
C LEU A 113 6.13 -2.17 -13.65
N GLU A 114 6.34 -1.24 -14.59
CA GLU A 114 6.06 0.20 -14.39
C GLU A 114 4.57 0.55 -14.29
N HIS A 115 3.71 -0.32 -14.83
CA HIS A 115 2.32 -0.03 -15.12
C HIS A 115 1.50 -1.29 -14.85
N SER A 116 1.18 -1.48 -13.56
CA SER A 116 0.57 -2.69 -13.02
C SER A 116 -0.68 -2.40 -12.20
N TRP A 117 -1.51 -3.43 -12.03
CA TRP A 117 -2.72 -3.40 -11.20
C TRP A 117 -2.74 -4.61 -10.28
N ASN A 118 -2.97 -4.39 -8.98
CA ASN A 118 -3.03 -5.46 -7.99
C ASN A 118 -4.48 -5.72 -7.58
N PHE A 119 -4.93 -6.97 -7.71
CA PHE A 119 -6.23 -7.42 -7.19
C PHE A 119 -6.02 -8.35 -6.02
N CYS A 120 -6.83 -8.17 -4.98
CA CYS A 120 -6.88 -9.11 -3.86
C CYS A 120 -7.46 -10.46 -4.33
N ILE A 121 -6.83 -11.56 -3.91
CA ILE A 121 -7.29 -12.93 -4.24
C ILE A 121 -7.42 -13.82 -2.99
N ASP A 122 -7.58 -13.20 -1.81
CA ASP A 122 -7.97 -13.90 -0.58
C ASP A 122 -9.48 -14.18 -0.56
N GLY A 123 -9.85 -15.41 -0.22
CA GLY A 123 -11.24 -15.82 -0.03
C GLY A 123 -12.17 -15.44 -1.19
N CYS A 124 -13.29 -14.81 -0.84
CA CYS A 124 -14.36 -14.34 -1.73
C CYS A 124 -13.95 -13.20 -2.69
N TYR A 125 -12.84 -12.49 -2.43
CA TYR A 125 -12.36 -11.45 -3.36
C TYR A 125 -11.75 -12.03 -4.64
N LYS A 126 -11.37 -13.32 -4.62
CA LYS A 126 -10.76 -14.03 -5.74
C LYS A 126 -11.69 -14.05 -6.96
N PRO A 127 -11.27 -13.48 -8.11
CA PRO A 127 -12.05 -13.50 -9.34
C PRO A 127 -12.39 -14.90 -9.85
N ASN A 128 -13.54 -15.02 -10.50
CA ASN A 128 -14.02 -16.22 -11.17
C ASN A 128 -14.52 -15.92 -12.60
N SER A 129 -15.05 -16.93 -13.30
CA SER A 129 -15.52 -16.82 -14.69
C SER A 129 -16.65 -15.81 -14.94
N TYR A 130 -17.33 -15.35 -13.88
CA TYR A 130 -18.42 -14.37 -13.97
C TYR A 130 -17.93 -12.94 -13.72
N THR A 131 -16.86 -12.76 -12.93
CA THR A 131 -16.19 -11.47 -12.70
C THR A 131 -15.97 -10.73 -14.03
N LYS A 132 -16.32 -9.45 -14.07
CA LYS A 132 -15.95 -8.54 -15.18
C LYS A 132 -14.93 -7.54 -14.68
N VAL A 133 -13.89 -7.32 -15.47
CA VAL A 133 -13.02 -6.16 -15.33
C VAL A 133 -13.53 -5.05 -16.24
N ILE A 134 -13.79 -3.88 -15.67
CA ILE A 134 -14.16 -2.65 -16.38
C ILE A 134 -12.99 -1.69 -16.24
N ALA A 135 -12.35 -1.33 -17.36
CA ALA A 135 -11.23 -0.40 -17.36
C ALA A 135 -11.60 0.91 -18.08
N PHE A 136 -11.54 2.01 -17.34
CA PHE A 136 -11.56 3.37 -17.90
C PHE A 136 -10.13 3.85 -18.03
N SER A 137 -9.65 4.08 -19.25
CA SER A 137 -8.34 4.68 -19.47
C SER A 137 -8.38 5.83 -20.45
N ILE A 138 -7.78 6.94 -20.03
CA ILE A 138 -7.72 8.21 -20.75
C ILE A 138 -6.30 8.76 -20.60
N ARG A 139 -5.35 8.16 -21.32
CA ARG A 139 -3.96 8.62 -21.41
C ARG A 139 -3.61 8.95 -22.85
N ASP A 140 -3.04 10.14 -23.07
CA ASP A 140 -2.58 10.58 -24.39
C ASP A 140 -1.20 9.99 -24.75
N ASP A 141 -0.45 9.45 -23.78
CA ASP A 141 0.88 8.88 -23.99
C ASP A 141 0.88 7.43 -24.52
N TYR A 142 1.73 7.17 -25.52
CA TYR A 142 1.62 5.96 -26.34
C TYR A 142 2.20 4.64 -25.77
N PRO A 143 2.85 4.54 -24.59
CA PRO A 143 3.17 3.24 -23.98
C PRO A 143 1.94 2.53 -23.39
N ASN A 144 1.00 3.26 -22.79
CA ASN A 144 -0.06 2.68 -21.95
C ASN A 144 -1.07 1.83 -22.73
N ALA A 145 -1.16 2.03 -24.04
CA ALA A 145 -1.87 1.12 -24.94
C ALA A 145 -1.31 -0.32 -24.92
N TYR A 146 0.01 -0.47 -24.73
CA TYR A 146 0.65 -1.77 -24.58
C TYR A 146 0.43 -2.32 -23.17
N GLY A 147 0.66 -1.52 -22.12
CA GLY A 147 0.46 -1.91 -20.72
C GLY A 147 -0.95 -2.48 -20.43
N LEU A 148 -2.00 -1.82 -20.93
CA LEU A 148 -3.37 -2.35 -20.83
C LEU A 148 -3.61 -3.60 -21.70
N SER A 149 -2.96 -3.73 -22.87
CA SER A 149 -3.04 -4.98 -23.64
C SER A 149 -2.33 -6.15 -22.93
N VAL A 150 -1.21 -5.90 -22.25
CA VAL A 150 -0.50 -6.86 -21.39
C VAL A 150 -1.36 -7.21 -20.18
N PHE A 151 -2.05 -6.25 -19.58
CA PHE A 151 -3.05 -6.48 -18.53
C PHE A 151 -4.17 -7.42 -18.99
N PHE A 152 -4.84 -7.15 -20.13
CA PHE A 152 -5.93 -8.01 -20.60
C PHE A 152 -5.43 -9.39 -21.04
N ASN A 153 -4.27 -9.48 -21.70
CA ASN A 153 -3.66 -10.77 -22.05
C ASN A 153 -3.30 -11.62 -20.83
N SER A 154 -2.71 -11.00 -19.78
CA SER A 154 -2.35 -11.70 -18.54
C SER A 154 -3.57 -12.04 -17.66
N SER A 155 -4.61 -11.20 -17.68
CA SER A 155 -5.89 -11.47 -17.03
C SER A 155 -6.63 -12.63 -17.69
N ALA A 156 -6.78 -12.62 -19.02
CA ALA A 156 -7.44 -13.69 -19.76
C ALA A 156 -6.77 -15.06 -19.55
N TYR A 157 -5.43 -15.10 -19.48
CA TYR A 157 -4.69 -16.33 -19.18
C TYR A 157 -4.90 -16.85 -17.74
N ARG A 158 -5.21 -15.98 -16.78
CA ARG A 158 -5.34 -16.33 -15.36
C ARG A 158 -6.78 -16.57 -14.89
N PHE A 159 -7.77 -16.01 -15.57
CA PHE A 159 -9.17 -16.08 -15.17
C PHE A 159 -10.04 -16.98 -16.06
N SER A 160 -9.54 -17.41 -17.24
CA SER A 160 -10.23 -18.39 -18.09
C SER A 160 -9.91 -19.83 -17.66
N PRO A 161 -10.91 -20.74 -17.60
CA PRO A 161 -10.69 -22.17 -17.80
C PRO A 161 -9.91 -22.45 -19.09
N ARG A 162 -9.16 -23.57 -19.12
CA ARG A 162 -8.26 -23.91 -20.25
C ARG A 162 -8.99 -24.19 -21.58
N ASP A 163 -10.25 -24.60 -21.53
CA ASP A 163 -11.03 -25.06 -22.68
C ASP A 163 -12.18 -24.11 -23.08
N SER A 164 -12.31 -22.94 -22.44
CA SER A 164 -13.29 -21.92 -22.84
C SER A 164 -12.68 -20.89 -23.78
N MET A 165 -13.35 -20.63 -24.90
CA MET A 165 -12.99 -19.58 -25.87
C MET A 165 -12.76 -18.22 -25.19
N ARG A 166 -11.74 -17.48 -25.67
CA ARG A 166 -11.42 -16.09 -25.26
C ARG A 166 -12.68 -15.31 -24.89
N THR A 167 -12.85 -15.00 -23.60
CA THR A 167 -14.06 -14.36 -23.07
C THR A 167 -14.20 -12.95 -23.64
N LYS A 168 -15.13 -12.79 -24.61
CA LYS A 168 -15.45 -11.56 -25.36
C LYS A 168 -15.87 -10.33 -24.54
N ASN A 169 -15.84 -10.42 -23.21
CA ASN A 169 -16.67 -9.63 -22.29
C ASN A 169 -15.85 -8.80 -21.27
N ASP A 170 -14.53 -8.67 -21.46
CA ASP A 170 -13.73 -7.65 -20.76
C ASP A 170 -13.96 -6.30 -21.45
N VAL A 171 -14.55 -5.34 -20.74
CA VAL A 171 -15.03 -4.09 -21.37
C VAL A 171 -14.02 -2.96 -21.15
N MET A 172 -13.12 -2.81 -22.12
CA MET A 172 -12.13 -1.75 -22.18
C MET A 172 -12.71 -0.47 -22.84
N PHE A 173 -12.93 0.58 -22.04
CA PHE A 173 -13.29 1.90 -22.56
C PHE A 173 -12.04 2.71 -22.88
N LYS A 174 -11.53 2.53 -24.11
CA LYS A 174 -10.39 3.30 -24.65
C LYS A 174 -10.87 4.51 -25.44
N LEU A 175 -10.62 5.71 -24.92
CA LEU A 175 -10.81 6.95 -25.68
C LEU A 175 -9.62 7.20 -26.65
N LYS A 176 -9.84 7.95 -27.73
CA LYS A 176 -8.82 8.36 -28.70
C LYS A 176 -8.65 9.89 -28.66
N SER A 177 -7.51 10.32 -28.13
CA SER A 177 -7.11 11.72 -27.85
C SER A 177 -7.46 12.80 -28.87
N ARG A 178 -7.55 12.46 -30.17
CA ARG A 178 -7.74 13.40 -31.29
C ARG A 178 -9.07 14.16 -31.30
N ASN A 179 -10.03 13.84 -30.42
CA ASN A 179 -11.31 14.55 -30.35
C ASN A 179 -11.82 14.73 -28.90
N LYS A 180 -11.10 15.59 -28.14
CA LYS A 180 -11.32 15.81 -26.69
C LYS A 180 -12.75 16.26 -26.30
N LEU A 181 -13.55 16.79 -27.24
CA LEU A 181 -14.95 17.18 -27.01
C LEU A 181 -16.02 16.16 -27.49
N ALA A 182 -15.62 15.08 -28.19
CA ALA A 182 -16.54 14.08 -28.73
C ALA A 182 -16.38 12.70 -28.07
N ASP A 183 -15.17 12.29 -27.69
CA ASP A 183 -15.00 11.09 -26.86
C ASP A 183 -15.44 11.33 -25.40
N THR A 184 -15.40 12.58 -24.94
CA THR A 184 -16.12 13.02 -23.72
C THR A 184 -17.65 12.99 -23.87
N ARG A 185 -18.21 12.84 -25.08
CA ARG A 185 -19.62 12.46 -25.30
C ARG A 185 -19.83 10.94 -25.31
N ARG A 186 -18.84 10.13 -25.71
CA ARG A 186 -18.92 8.66 -25.57
C ARG A 186 -18.92 8.18 -24.11
N LEU A 187 -18.32 8.95 -23.19
CA LEU A 187 -18.48 8.77 -21.75
C LEU A 187 -19.93 8.92 -21.23
N TRP A 188 -20.91 9.29 -22.07
CA TRP A 188 -22.30 9.50 -21.61
C TRP A 188 -23.14 8.23 -21.64
N THR A 189 -22.83 7.24 -22.48
CA THR A 189 -23.49 5.91 -22.46
C THR A 189 -22.97 5.04 -21.32
N MET A 190 -22.88 5.60 -20.11
CA MET A 190 -22.74 4.85 -18.86
C MET A 190 -23.93 3.90 -18.65
N ASP A 191 -25.05 4.14 -19.33
CA ASP A 191 -26.16 3.20 -19.37
C ASP A 191 -25.75 1.86 -20.01
N GLY A 192 -24.92 1.86 -21.06
CA GLY A 192 -24.32 0.62 -21.58
C GLY A 192 -23.42 -0.10 -20.57
N ILE A 193 -22.83 0.62 -19.61
CA ILE A 193 -22.06 0.01 -18.51
C ILE A 193 -22.99 -0.52 -17.42
N LYS A 194 -24.07 0.20 -17.09
CA LYS A 194 -25.14 -0.33 -16.24
C LYS A 194 -25.74 -1.59 -16.86
N ASP A 195 -25.92 -1.65 -18.17
CA ASP A 195 -26.56 -2.77 -18.84
C ASP A 195 -25.62 -3.99 -18.91
N VAL A 196 -24.31 -3.78 -19.08
CA VAL A 196 -23.30 -4.83 -18.84
C VAL A 196 -23.35 -5.33 -17.39
N LEU A 197 -23.40 -4.45 -16.39
CA LEU A 197 -23.43 -4.83 -14.96
C LEU A 197 -24.75 -5.53 -14.56
N LYS A 198 -25.90 -5.07 -15.09
CA LYS A 198 -27.21 -5.70 -14.90
C LYS A 198 -27.33 -7.06 -15.59
N SER A 199 -26.52 -7.33 -16.62
CA SER A 199 -26.54 -8.62 -17.34
C SER A 199 -25.91 -9.78 -16.57
N THR A 200 -25.46 -9.53 -15.34
CA THR A 200 -24.78 -10.51 -14.48
C THR A 200 -25.38 -10.52 -13.08
N ASP A 201 -25.91 -11.67 -12.65
CA ASP A 201 -26.45 -11.87 -11.29
C ASP A 201 -25.39 -11.77 -10.17
N MET A 202 -24.11 -11.78 -10.53
CA MET A 202 -22.96 -11.81 -9.63
C MET A 202 -22.30 -10.43 -9.51
N LYS A 203 -22.47 -9.76 -8.37
CA LYS A 203 -21.93 -8.41 -8.09
C LYS A 203 -20.39 -8.31 -7.96
N GLN A 204 -19.64 -9.36 -8.33
CA GLN A 204 -18.19 -9.42 -8.13
C GLN A 204 -17.42 -8.76 -9.29
N HIS A 205 -17.60 -7.45 -9.49
CA HIS A 205 -16.90 -6.71 -10.53
C HIS A 205 -15.63 -6.00 -10.03
N ILE A 206 -14.69 -5.78 -10.95
CA ILE A 206 -13.45 -5.03 -10.74
C ILE A 206 -13.47 -3.79 -11.61
N LEU A 207 -13.05 -2.66 -11.05
CA LEU A 207 -13.01 -1.36 -11.72
C LEU A 207 -11.58 -0.79 -11.70
N ILE A 208 -11.06 -0.43 -12.87
CA ILE A 208 -9.80 0.32 -13.02
C ILE A 208 -10.12 1.74 -13.50
N ILE A 209 -9.54 2.73 -12.83
CA ILE A 209 -9.60 4.15 -13.20
C ILE A 209 -8.16 4.66 -13.41
N ASP A 210 -7.74 4.80 -14.67
CA ASP A 210 -6.47 5.45 -15.06
C ASP A 210 -6.76 6.55 -16.10
N ALA A 211 -7.28 7.67 -15.60
CA ALA A 211 -7.93 8.70 -16.42
C ALA A 211 -7.24 10.07 -16.35
N GLU A 212 -5.99 10.13 -15.85
CA GLU A 212 -5.23 11.37 -15.64
C GLU A 212 -6.11 12.46 -14.98
N HIS A 213 -6.12 13.67 -15.56
CA HIS A 213 -6.90 14.85 -15.17
C HIS A 213 -8.43 14.59 -15.06
N TYR A 214 -8.96 13.56 -15.71
CA TYR A 214 -10.39 13.23 -15.71
C TYR A 214 -10.81 12.29 -14.57
N THR A 215 -9.88 11.86 -13.71
CA THR A 215 -10.14 10.92 -12.60
C THR A 215 -11.27 11.40 -11.68
N ASP A 216 -11.38 12.71 -11.41
CA ASP A 216 -12.53 13.30 -10.71
C ASP A 216 -13.86 13.02 -11.42
N LEU A 217 -13.95 13.39 -12.71
CA LEU A 217 -15.16 13.27 -13.51
C LEU A 217 -15.65 11.82 -13.58
N VAL A 218 -14.72 10.87 -13.71
CA VAL A 218 -15.00 9.43 -13.72
C VAL A 218 -15.58 8.99 -12.37
N ILE A 219 -14.89 9.26 -11.25
CA ILE A 219 -15.37 8.94 -9.89
C ILE A 219 -16.76 9.58 -9.63
N THR A 220 -16.90 10.87 -9.91
CA THR A 220 -18.14 11.63 -9.75
C THR A 220 -19.29 11.04 -10.58
N LYS A 221 -19.02 10.50 -11.78
CA LYS A 221 -20.03 9.81 -12.59
C LYS A 221 -20.38 8.45 -12.01
N ILE A 222 -19.41 7.63 -11.60
CA ILE A 222 -19.60 6.28 -11.02
C ILE A 222 -20.57 6.30 -9.84
N PHE A 223 -20.38 7.22 -8.88
CA PHE A 223 -21.30 7.42 -7.76
C PHE A 223 -22.68 7.88 -8.24
N LYS A 224 -22.76 8.89 -9.13
CA LYS A 224 -24.05 9.36 -9.69
C LYS A 224 -24.81 8.29 -10.47
N THR A 225 -24.13 7.29 -11.04
CA THR A 225 -24.76 6.17 -11.76
C THR A 225 -25.02 4.94 -10.90
N ARG A 226 -24.68 4.96 -9.60
CA ARG A 226 -24.74 3.81 -8.67
C ARG A 226 -24.00 2.57 -9.16
N ILE A 227 -22.93 2.76 -9.95
CA ILE A 227 -22.09 1.65 -10.42
C ILE A 227 -21.26 1.09 -9.25
N VAL A 228 -20.87 1.96 -8.30
CA VAL A 228 -20.12 1.60 -7.09
C VAL A 228 -20.79 0.49 -6.26
N ASP A 229 -22.12 0.42 -6.25
CA ASP A 229 -22.90 -0.59 -5.51
C ASP A 229 -22.65 -2.04 -6.00
N GLU A 230 -22.14 -2.16 -7.24
CA GLU A 230 -21.87 -3.40 -7.97
C GLU A 230 -20.37 -3.73 -8.07
N ILE A 231 -19.48 -2.94 -7.46
CA ILE A 231 -18.03 -3.18 -7.50
C ILE A 231 -17.55 -3.76 -6.18
N HIS A 232 -16.68 -4.78 -6.22
CA HIS A 232 -16.00 -5.32 -5.02
C HIS A 232 -14.52 -4.98 -4.95
N GLN A 233 -13.85 -4.66 -6.08
CA GLN A 233 -12.47 -4.15 -6.08
C GLN A 233 -12.33 -2.92 -7.00
N ILE A 234 -11.65 -1.87 -6.53
CA ILE A 234 -11.37 -0.65 -7.30
C ILE A 234 -9.88 -0.35 -7.24
N SER A 235 -9.26 -0.18 -8.41
CA SER A 235 -7.94 0.45 -8.55
C SER A 235 -8.11 1.87 -9.11
N VAL A 236 -7.44 2.85 -8.50
CA VAL A 236 -7.50 4.26 -8.92
C VAL A 236 -6.08 4.82 -8.99
N ARG A 237 -5.66 5.24 -10.18
CA ARG A 237 -4.47 6.09 -10.35
C ARG A 237 -4.86 7.54 -10.07
N LEU A 238 -4.17 8.18 -9.14
CA LEU A 238 -4.37 9.56 -8.74
C LEU A 238 -3.21 10.38 -9.31
N THR A 239 -3.50 11.37 -10.15
CA THR A 239 -2.50 12.23 -10.82
C THR A 239 -2.70 13.69 -10.46
N ASN A 240 -1.63 14.38 -10.08
CA ASN A 240 -1.57 15.82 -9.84
C ASN A 240 -0.80 16.51 -10.97
N GLU A 241 -1.14 17.76 -11.27
CA GLU A 241 -0.43 18.57 -12.27
C GLU A 241 0.88 19.16 -11.71
N ASP A 242 1.94 19.09 -12.51
CA ASP A 242 3.22 19.71 -12.18
C ASP A 242 3.10 21.24 -12.05
N ASN A 243 3.78 21.80 -11.06
CA ASN A 243 3.98 23.25 -10.81
C ASN A 243 2.82 24.04 -10.15
N ILE A 244 1.74 23.40 -9.68
CA ILE A 244 0.67 24.08 -8.92
C ILE A 244 0.59 23.51 -7.49
N LYS A 245 0.24 24.35 -6.50
CA LYS A 245 -0.13 23.89 -5.14
C LYS A 245 -1.42 23.07 -5.23
N VAL A 246 -1.28 21.74 -5.17
CA VAL A 246 -2.39 20.79 -5.25
C VAL A 246 -3.36 21.00 -4.08
N ASP A 247 -4.62 21.36 -4.36
CA ASP A 247 -5.65 21.27 -3.32
C ASP A 247 -6.03 19.81 -3.11
N TYR A 248 -5.61 19.25 -1.98
CA TYR A 248 -5.92 17.87 -1.60
C TYR A 248 -7.37 17.69 -1.08
N LYS A 249 -8.13 18.77 -0.83
CA LYS A 249 -9.48 18.68 -0.27
C LYS A 249 -10.51 18.02 -1.20
N PRO A 250 -10.59 18.32 -2.52
CA PRO A 250 -11.51 17.65 -3.42
C PRO A 250 -11.21 16.17 -3.62
N ILE A 251 -9.96 15.74 -3.48
CA ILE A 251 -9.58 14.32 -3.59
C ILE A 251 -9.83 13.56 -2.29
N LEU A 252 -9.52 14.17 -1.13
CA LEU A 252 -9.91 13.65 0.19
C LEU A 252 -11.43 13.45 0.33
N CYS A 253 -12.25 14.39 -0.18
CA CYS A 253 -13.71 14.23 -0.22
C CYS A 253 -14.16 12.94 -0.95
N LYS A 254 -13.49 12.58 -2.04
CA LYS A 254 -13.79 11.36 -2.84
C LYS A 254 -13.31 10.09 -2.14
N LEU A 255 -12.13 10.14 -1.52
CA LEU A 255 -11.58 9.06 -0.71
C LEU A 255 -12.48 8.76 0.50
N ARG A 256 -13.02 9.80 1.15
CA ARG A 256 -14.03 9.65 2.20
C ARG A 256 -15.29 8.96 1.67
N ARG A 257 -15.83 9.39 0.52
CA ARG A 257 -17.00 8.73 -0.10
C ARG A 257 -16.78 7.25 -0.38
N PHE A 258 -15.60 6.84 -0.86
CA PHE A 258 -15.27 5.42 -1.01
C PHE A 258 -15.28 4.68 0.34
N TYR A 259 -14.65 5.24 1.37
CA TYR A 259 -14.63 4.68 2.72
C TYR A 259 -16.03 4.58 3.35
N ASP A 260 -16.86 5.61 3.16
CA ASP A 260 -18.26 5.68 3.60
C ASP A 260 -19.10 4.59 2.91
N HIS A 261 -18.83 4.32 1.62
CA HIS A 261 -19.40 3.20 0.84
C HIS A 261 -18.61 1.89 1.05
N GLY A 262 -17.98 1.70 2.21
CA GLY A 262 -17.41 0.42 2.63
C GLY A 262 -16.09 0.00 1.98
N PHE A 263 -15.50 0.78 1.07
CA PHE A 263 -14.19 0.45 0.49
C PHE A 263 -13.05 0.69 1.50
N ARG A 264 -12.01 -0.15 1.43
CA ARG A 264 -10.83 -0.10 2.27
C ARG A 264 -9.57 -0.31 1.43
N ILE A 265 -8.57 0.55 1.60
CA ILE A 265 -7.26 0.44 0.94
C ILE A 265 -6.54 -0.81 1.45
N PHE A 266 -6.06 -1.66 0.54
CA PHE A 266 -5.28 -2.86 0.85
C PHE A 266 -3.89 -2.88 0.18
N TRP A 267 -3.66 -1.99 -0.78
CA TRP A 267 -2.36 -1.76 -1.43
C TRP A 267 -2.28 -0.34 -2.01
N PHE A 268 -1.06 0.14 -2.20
CA PHE A 268 -0.77 1.37 -2.93
C PHE A 268 0.58 1.21 -3.67
N ASP A 269 0.74 1.89 -4.79
CA ASP A 269 2.02 1.97 -5.50
C ASP A 269 2.39 3.45 -5.67
N LEU A 270 3.58 3.85 -5.22
CA LEU A 270 4.14 5.17 -5.51
C LEU A 270 4.66 5.16 -6.94
N ASP A 271 4.08 5.96 -7.84
CA ASP A 271 4.39 5.85 -9.26
C ASP A 271 5.74 6.51 -9.57
N TYR A 272 6.69 5.71 -10.02
CA TYR A 272 8.05 6.15 -10.31
C TYR A 272 8.12 7.03 -11.57
N SER A 273 7.15 6.96 -12.50
CA SER A 273 7.13 7.84 -13.67
C SER A 273 6.89 9.30 -13.29
N CYS A 274 6.08 9.56 -12.26
CA CYS A 274 5.69 10.89 -11.79
C CYS A 274 6.59 11.50 -10.68
N VAL A 275 7.75 10.90 -10.39
CA VAL A 275 8.69 11.44 -9.38
C VAL A 275 9.35 12.72 -9.88
N SER A 276 9.28 13.79 -9.08
CA SER A 276 9.80 15.11 -9.44
C SER A 276 11.29 15.08 -9.75
N ARG A 277 11.70 15.84 -10.77
CA ARG A 277 13.11 16.02 -11.14
C ARG A 277 13.91 16.83 -10.10
N ILE A 278 13.21 17.57 -9.24
CA ILE A 278 13.79 18.47 -8.22
C ILE A 278 13.74 17.80 -6.83
N ASP A 279 12.56 17.30 -6.43
CA ASP A 279 12.38 16.60 -5.15
C ASP A 279 12.12 15.11 -5.40
N ARG A 280 13.19 14.31 -5.35
CA ARG A 280 13.13 12.84 -5.56
C ARG A 280 12.33 12.10 -4.47
N LYS A 281 11.93 12.79 -3.38
CA LYS A 281 11.10 12.25 -2.28
C LYS A 281 9.61 12.59 -2.47
N ARG A 282 9.22 13.13 -3.63
CA ARG A 282 7.84 13.41 -4.01
C ARG A 282 7.49 12.84 -5.38
N THR A 283 6.34 12.18 -5.46
CA THR A 283 5.70 11.80 -6.72
C THR A 283 4.37 12.55 -6.87
N ASN A 284 4.10 12.99 -8.09
CA ASN A 284 2.84 13.64 -8.45
C ASN A 284 1.78 12.64 -8.92
N CYS A 285 2.08 11.33 -8.97
CA CYS A 285 1.03 10.33 -9.10
C CYS A 285 1.27 9.05 -8.28
N MET A 286 0.19 8.36 -7.94
CA MET A 286 0.19 7.11 -7.17
C MET A 286 -1.03 6.26 -7.54
N GLN A 287 -0.93 4.95 -7.38
CA GLN A 287 -2.06 4.05 -7.43
C GLN A 287 -2.52 3.72 -6.01
N ILE A 288 -3.84 3.63 -5.81
CA ILE A 288 -4.44 3.00 -4.63
C ILE A 288 -5.37 1.88 -5.08
N ASP A 289 -5.24 0.72 -4.44
CA ASP A 289 -6.08 -0.45 -4.69
C ASP A 289 -6.94 -0.71 -3.44
N MET A 290 -8.25 -0.80 -3.65
CA MET A 290 -9.28 -0.87 -2.61
C MET A 290 -10.20 -2.08 -2.81
N ILE A 291 -10.65 -2.69 -1.71
CA ILE A 291 -11.70 -3.72 -1.71
C ILE A 291 -12.90 -3.28 -0.87
N HIS A 292 -14.10 -3.69 -1.27
CA HIS A 292 -15.33 -3.47 -0.50
C HIS A 292 -15.36 -4.40 0.71
N LYS A 293 -15.49 -3.86 1.93
CA LYS A 293 -15.43 -4.63 3.19
C LYS A 293 -16.47 -5.75 3.26
N ASP A 294 -17.69 -5.49 2.78
CA ASP A 294 -18.78 -6.47 2.77
C ASP A 294 -18.67 -7.27 1.47
N CYS A 295 -17.99 -8.41 1.55
CA CYS A 295 -17.78 -9.33 0.44
C CYS A 295 -19.05 -10.18 0.27
N LYS A 296 -19.88 -9.90 -0.74
CA LYS A 296 -21.26 -10.41 -0.85
C LYS A 296 -21.38 -11.83 -1.42
N ASP A 297 -20.64 -12.79 -0.85
CA ASP A 297 -20.86 -14.21 -1.10
C ASP A 297 -21.96 -14.73 -0.18
N SER A 298 -23.06 -15.21 -0.77
CA SER A 298 -24.28 -15.62 -0.05
C SER A 298 -24.17 -16.99 0.66
N TRP A 299 -22.96 -17.50 0.85
CA TRP A 299 -22.68 -18.86 1.32
C TRP A 299 -21.84 -18.89 2.60
N LYS A 300 -22.54 -18.70 3.73
CA LYS A 300 -22.22 -19.19 5.09
C LYS A 300 -20.75 -19.10 5.58
N LEU A 301 -20.53 -18.24 6.58
CA LEU A 301 -19.66 -18.46 7.75
C LEU A 301 -18.16 -18.75 7.56
N PHE A 302 -17.63 -18.84 6.34
CA PHE A 302 -16.19 -18.81 6.13
C PHE A 302 -15.65 -17.42 6.47
N LYS A 303 -14.92 -17.30 7.59
CA LYS A 303 -14.02 -16.17 7.83
C LYS A 303 -13.07 -16.04 6.64
N VAL A 304 -12.61 -14.83 6.33
CA VAL A 304 -11.54 -14.63 5.34
C VAL A 304 -10.28 -15.30 5.86
N GLU A 305 -10.02 -16.51 5.40
CA GLU A 305 -8.86 -17.30 5.81
C GLU A 305 -7.64 -16.81 5.04
N HIS A 306 -6.95 -15.83 5.64
CA HIS A 306 -5.68 -15.28 5.17
C HIS A 306 -4.53 -16.30 5.33
N SER A 307 -4.64 -17.46 4.66
CA SER A 307 -3.59 -18.48 4.69
C SER A 307 -2.32 -17.95 4.02
N HIS A 308 -1.27 -17.77 4.82
CA HIS A 308 0.04 -17.33 4.33
C HIS A 308 0.55 -18.32 3.26
N VAL A 309 1.26 -17.82 2.26
CA VAL A 309 1.98 -18.71 1.32
C VAL A 309 3.20 -19.27 2.05
N LEU A 310 3.09 -20.50 2.56
CA LEU A 310 4.19 -21.20 3.22
C LEU A 310 5.07 -21.93 2.21
N ILE A 311 6.38 -21.94 2.44
CA ILE A 311 7.31 -22.85 1.74
C ILE A 311 7.16 -24.23 2.39
N PRO A 312 7.04 -25.32 1.62
CA PRO A 312 7.00 -26.67 2.17
C PRO A 312 8.16 -26.97 3.13
N GLU A 313 7.83 -27.51 4.31
CA GLU A 313 8.82 -27.91 5.32
C GLU A 313 9.60 -29.15 4.88
N ASN A 314 8.98 -30.03 4.09
CA ASN A 314 9.59 -31.27 3.63
C ASN A 314 10.58 -31.00 2.48
N ASP A 315 11.87 -31.13 2.77
CA ASP A 315 12.97 -31.01 1.81
C ASP A 315 12.87 -31.98 0.62
N PHE A 316 12.19 -33.12 0.75
CA PHE A 316 11.92 -34.02 -0.38
C PHE A 316 10.93 -33.41 -1.37
N GLN A 317 9.89 -32.71 -0.88
CA GLN A 317 8.95 -31.99 -1.75
C GLN A 317 9.66 -30.85 -2.50
N LEU A 318 10.53 -30.11 -1.82
CA LEU A 318 11.30 -29.02 -2.45
C LEU A 318 12.30 -29.53 -3.51
N LYS A 319 12.98 -30.66 -3.26
CA LYS A 319 13.92 -31.29 -4.21
C LYS A 319 13.25 -31.81 -5.48
N ASN A 320 11.95 -32.11 -5.43
CA ASN A 320 11.18 -32.59 -6.58
C ASN A 320 10.59 -31.46 -7.43
N MET A 321 10.69 -30.19 -7.01
CA MET A 321 10.28 -29.04 -7.82
C MET A 321 11.31 -28.72 -8.91
N ARG A 322 10.83 -28.43 -10.12
CA ARG A 322 11.70 -28.00 -11.24
C ARG A 322 12.21 -26.58 -11.00
N ALA A 323 13.34 -26.22 -11.59
CA ALA A 323 13.98 -24.91 -11.35
C ALA A 323 13.08 -23.71 -11.74
N ASP A 324 12.28 -23.85 -12.79
CA ASP A 324 11.27 -22.85 -13.21
C ASP A 324 10.06 -22.80 -12.26
N GLU A 325 9.72 -23.88 -11.57
CA GLU A 325 8.67 -23.91 -10.56
C GLU A 325 9.14 -23.23 -9.26
N ILE A 326 10.41 -23.44 -8.90
CA ILE A 326 11.08 -22.75 -7.80
C ILE A 326 11.15 -21.23 -8.08
N GLU A 327 11.57 -20.83 -9.29
CA GLU A 327 11.59 -19.42 -9.71
C GLU A 327 10.19 -18.79 -9.67
N GLN A 328 9.18 -19.45 -10.23
CA GLN A 328 7.80 -18.95 -10.22
C GLN A 328 7.20 -18.91 -8.81
N PHE A 329 7.45 -19.92 -7.97
CA PHE A 329 6.96 -19.92 -6.59
C PHE A 329 7.55 -18.75 -5.78
N MET A 330 8.87 -18.55 -5.85
CA MET A 330 9.52 -17.46 -5.12
C MET A 330 9.04 -16.09 -5.60
N SER A 331 9.14 -15.83 -6.91
CA SER A 331 8.93 -14.49 -7.48
C SER A 331 7.47 -14.10 -7.71
N LEU A 332 6.53 -15.06 -7.76
CA LEU A 332 5.10 -14.80 -8.07
C LEU A 332 4.12 -15.28 -7.00
N ARG A 333 4.59 -15.96 -5.94
CA ARG A 333 3.72 -16.43 -4.85
C ARG A 333 4.26 -16.10 -3.46
N TYR A 334 5.51 -16.42 -3.16
CA TYR A 334 6.04 -16.29 -1.80
C TYR A 334 6.42 -14.84 -1.49
N LEU A 335 7.39 -14.26 -2.22
CA LEU A 335 7.88 -12.91 -1.95
C LEU A 335 6.83 -11.83 -2.25
N THR A 336 5.83 -12.17 -3.09
CA THR A 336 4.72 -11.28 -3.45
C THR A 336 3.44 -11.54 -2.64
N SER A 337 3.51 -12.26 -1.52
CA SER A 337 2.40 -12.38 -0.56
C SER A 337 2.78 -11.75 0.77
N ILE A 338 1.89 -10.92 1.32
CA ILE A 338 2.09 -10.28 2.61
C ILE A 338 1.71 -11.26 3.72
N GLN A 339 2.58 -11.38 4.73
CA GLN A 339 2.53 -12.36 5.81
C GLN A 339 2.35 -11.72 7.21
N MET A 340 2.32 -10.38 7.27
CA MET A 340 1.95 -9.60 8.44
C MET A 340 1.33 -8.29 7.98
N HIS A 341 0.17 -7.93 8.53
CA HIS A 341 -0.44 -6.63 8.25
C HIS A 341 0.30 -5.55 9.05
N CYS A 342 1.09 -4.73 8.36
CA CYS A 342 1.48 -3.42 8.86
C CYS A 342 0.52 -2.38 8.30
N LYS A 343 -0.17 -1.61 9.15
CA LYS A 343 -1.10 -0.56 8.68
C LYS A 343 -0.35 0.67 8.22
N GLU A 344 0.45 1.26 9.11
CA GLU A 344 1.20 2.48 8.84
C GLU A 344 2.53 2.16 8.18
N ILE A 345 2.61 2.35 6.87
CA ILE A 345 3.85 2.22 6.11
C ILE A 345 4.35 3.62 5.77
N ILE A 346 5.67 3.85 5.85
CA ILE A 346 6.32 5.09 5.41
C ILE A 346 7.52 4.75 4.52
N ARG A 347 7.74 5.49 3.43
CA ARG A 347 8.96 5.37 2.63
C ARG A 347 9.96 6.41 3.11
N LEU A 348 11.15 5.99 3.52
CA LEU A 348 12.26 6.85 3.89
C LEU A 348 13.25 6.93 2.72
N GLY A 349 13.76 8.12 2.40
CA GLY A 349 14.65 8.31 1.25
C GLY A 349 13.93 8.63 -0.06
N ASN A 350 14.58 8.29 -1.17
CA ASN A 350 14.14 8.65 -2.52
C ASN A 350 13.06 7.67 -3.03
N ILE A 351 12.16 8.13 -3.91
CA ILE A 351 11.05 7.27 -4.38
C ILE A 351 11.52 6.25 -5.43
N LYS A 352 12.39 6.64 -6.38
CA LYS A 352 12.78 5.79 -7.52
C LYS A 352 13.73 4.64 -7.17
N ASP A 353 14.62 4.88 -6.22
CA ASP A 353 15.86 4.16 -5.95
C ASP A 353 16.39 4.68 -4.60
N GLY A 354 17.20 3.92 -3.86
CA GLY A 354 17.83 4.38 -2.61
C GLY A 354 16.88 4.75 -1.44
N GLY A 355 15.60 4.40 -1.51
CA GLY A 355 14.62 4.60 -0.44
C GLY A 355 13.82 3.32 -0.15
N TRP A 356 13.26 3.22 1.04
CA TRP A 356 12.76 1.95 1.60
C TRP A 356 11.54 2.13 2.51
N GLU A 357 10.62 1.17 2.47
CA GLU A 357 9.45 1.12 3.34
C GLU A 357 9.77 0.60 4.75
N VAL A 358 9.44 1.41 5.76
CA VAL A 358 9.53 1.06 7.18
C VAL A 358 8.11 0.84 7.73
N CYS A 359 7.93 -0.21 8.53
CA CYS A 359 6.70 -0.39 9.28
C CYS A 359 6.67 0.57 10.48
N ASN A 360 5.76 1.54 10.44
CA ASN A 360 5.55 2.56 11.46
C ASN A 360 4.42 2.18 12.45
N ASP A 361 3.87 0.97 12.39
CA ASP A 361 2.94 0.47 13.41
C ASP A 361 3.60 0.45 14.79
N ILE A 362 2.83 0.77 15.83
CA ILE A 362 3.34 1.05 17.19
C ILE A 362 4.19 -0.07 17.80
N ARG A 363 4.03 -1.32 17.33
CA ARG A 363 4.81 -2.51 17.75
C ARG A 363 6.22 -2.55 17.15
N PHE A 364 6.42 -2.00 15.95
CA PHE A 364 7.64 -2.14 15.16
C PHE A 364 8.36 -0.80 14.90
N ARG A 365 7.65 0.32 15.04
CA ARG A 365 8.14 1.70 14.98
C ARG A 365 9.42 1.87 15.81
N PRO A 366 10.55 2.30 15.21
CA PRO A 366 11.75 2.71 15.96
C PRO A 366 11.43 3.84 16.94
N ARG A 367 12.09 3.85 18.10
CA ARG A 367 11.91 4.91 19.12
C ARG A 367 13.26 5.24 19.74
N HIS A 368 13.56 6.53 19.88
CA HIS A 368 14.79 6.97 20.53
C HIS A 368 14.90 6.41 21.98
N PRO A 369 16.05 5.87 22.40
CA PRO A 369 17.27 5.63 21.61
C PRO A 369 17.15 4.36 20.75
N CYS A 370 17.12 4.53 19.42
CA CYS A 370 17.03 3.45 18.44
C CYS A 370 18.31 3.32 17.63
N LEU A 371 18.56 2.12 17.09
CA LEU A 371 19.78 1.79 16.33
C LEU A 371 19.43 1.22 14.95
N VAL A 372 20.02 1.78 13.90
CA VAL A 372 19.79 1.36 12.50
C VAL A 372 21.11 1.06 11.80
N TYR A 373 21.18 -0.08 11.12
CA TYR A 373 22.30 -0.46 10.26
C TYR A 373 21.87 -0.38 8.79
N SER A 374 22.62 0.35 7.97
CA SER A 374 22.35 0.61 6.56
C SER A 374 23.53 0.12 5.71
N PHE A 375 23.42 -1.09 5.15
CA PHE A 375 24.45 -1.65 4.27
C PHE A 375 24.21 -1.26 2.80
N GLY A 376 25.32 -0.98 2.09
CA GLY A 376 25.39 -0.52 0.70
C GLY A 376 24.57 0.74 0.48
N ILE A 377 25.14 1.89 0.83
CA ILE A 377 24.48 3.19 0.61
C ILE A 377 24.84 3.83 -0.72
N ASN A 378 25.95 3.44 -1.38
CA ASN A 378 26.34 3.89 -2.73
C ASN A 378 26.16 5.41 -2.97
N TRP A 379 26.59 6.22 -2.00
CA TRP A 379 26.45 7.68 -1.93
C TRP A 379 25.02 8.24 -1.78
N ASP A 380 23.95 7.44 -1.80
CA ASP A 380 22.61 7.89 -1.43
C ASP A 380 22.41 7.83 0.09
N TRP A 381 22.53 9.00 0.72
CA TRP A 381 22.25 9.20 2.15
C TRP A 381 20.76 9.43 2.44
N GLY A 382 19.90 9.34 1.42
CA GLY A 382 18.50 9.75 1.48
C GLY A 382 17.70 8.99 2.53
N PHE A 383 17.87 7.66 2.61
CA PHE A 383 17.26 6.81 3.63
C PHE A 383 17.80 7.13 5.02
N ASP A 384 19.13 7.05 5.20
CA ASP A 384 19.83 7.26 6.47
C ASP A 384 19.51 8.63 7.10
N GLU A 385 19.49 9.70 6.29
CA GLU A 385 19.10 11.03 6.77
C GLU A 385 17.63 11.12 7.21
N ASP A 386 16.71 10.42 6.54
CA ASP A 386 15.29 10.49 6.89
C ASP A 386 14.96 9.60 8.10
N VAL A 387 15.73 8.54 8.34
CA VAL A 387 15.69 7.78 9.61
C VAL A 387 15.99 8.72 10.78
N VAL A 388 17.08 9.50 10.71
CA VAL A 388 17.43 10.49 11.75
C VAL A 388 16.33 11.54 11.88
N LYS A 389 15.88 12.16 10.77
CA LYS A 389 14.84 13.22 10.82
C LYS A 389 13.47 12.73 11.33
N THR A 390 13.14 11.45 11.17
CA THR A 390 11.82 10.91 11.54
C THR A 390 11.79 10.33 12.95
N TYR A 391 12.87 9.66 13.38
CA TYR A 391 12.91 8.86 14.61
C TYR A 391 14.02 9.23 15.60
N ASP A 392 14.96 10.10 15.21
CA ASP A 392 16.20 10.42 15.93
C ASP A 392 16.99 9.16 16.37
N CYS A 393 17.11 8.20 15.46
CA CYS A 393 17.94 7.02 15.68
C CYS A 393 19.42 7.30 15.41
N GLU A 394 20.27 6.51 16.06
CA GLU A 394 21.67 6.35 15.71
C GLU A 394 21.78 5.43 14.48
N VAL A 395 22.39 5.92 13.40
CA VAL A 395 22.50 5.21 12.12
C VAL A 395 23.96 4.87 11.83
N HIS A 396 24.23 3.62 11.47
CA HIS A 396 25.52 3.17 10.99
C HIS A 396 25.41 2.78 9.52
N SER A 397 26.07 3.55 8.66
CA SER A 397 26.08 3.35 7.20
C SER A 397 27.36 2.60 6.80
N PHE A 398 27.22 1.50 6.06
CA PHE A 398 28.31 0.58 5.74
C PHE A 398 28.47 0.44 4.22
N ASP A 399 29.61 0.88 3.68
CA ASP A 399 29.93 0.71 2.26
C ASP A 399 31.45 0.60 2.05
N PRO A 400 31.98 -0.54 1.57
CA PRO A 400 33.41 -0.71 1.35
C PRO A 400 33.91 -0.08 0.04
N SER A 401 33.02 0.23 -0.91
CA SER A 401 33.35 0.87 -2.18
C SER A 401 33.63 2.36 -1.98
N MET A 402 32.82 3.02 -1.14
CA MET A 402 32.89 4.44 -0.83
C MET A 402 34.15 4.80 -0.02
N THR A 403 34.47 6.09 0.01
CA THR A 403 35.43 6.67 0.96
C THR A 403 34.89 8.03 1.39
N TYR A 404 34.45 8.13 2.65
CA TYR A 404 33.81 9.33 3.19
C TYR A 404 34.43 9.70 4.54
N SER A 405 34.81 10.97 4.68
CA SER A 405 35.48 11.54 5.87
C SER A 405 34.70 12.72 6.48
N GLY A 406 33.52 13.05 5.95
CA GLY A 406 32.67 14.09 6.49
C GLY A 406 31.97 13.66 7.79
N LYS A 407 31.32 14.62 8.45
CA LYS A 407 30.47 14.37 9.61
C LYS A 407 29.00 14.62 9.26
N ARG A 408 28.12 13.77 9.76
CA ARG A 408 26.66 13.89 9.66
C ARG A 408 26.08 13.65 11.07
N PRO A 409 25.12 14.47 11.55
CA PRO A 409 24.49 14.25 12.85
C PRO A 409 23.84 12.86 12.90
N ASN A 410 24.14 12.11 13.96
CA ASN A 410 23.62 10.76 14.26
C ASN A 410 23.82 9.71 13.14
N ILE A 411 24.73 9.95 12.18
CA ILE A 411 25.08 8.99 11.10
C ILE A 411 26.60 8.73 11.11
N HIS A 412 26.96 7.47 11.35
CA HIS A 412 28.32 6.97 11.47
C HIS A 412 28.68 6.12 10.24
N PHE A 413 29.59 6.60 9.40
CA PHE A 413 30.01 5.89 8.19
C PHE A 413 31.18 4.92 8.45
N HIS A 414 31.08 3.71 7.90
CA HIS A 414 32.06 2.63 8.02
C HIS A 414 32.44 2.09 6.64
N ARG A 415 33.74 2.11 6.31
CA ARG A 415 34.26 1.53 5.06
C ARG A 415 34.45 0.01 5.18
N ILE A 416 33.34 -0.70 5.44
CA ILE A 416 33.27 -2.13 5.74
C ILE A 416 32.11 -2.74 4.96
N GLY A 417 32.36 -3.87 4.29
CA GLY A 417 31.32 -4.69 3.65
C GLY A 417 30.81 -5.83 4.55
N LEU A 418 29.64 -6.36 4.22
CA LEU A 418 29.03 -7.49 4.93
C LEU A 418 29.35 -8.79 4.19
N ILE A 419 29.88 -9.81 4.89
CA ILE A 419 30.21 -11.11 4.31
C ILE A 419 30.05 -12.25 5.34
N ASN A 420 29.99 -13.50 4.89
CA ASN A 420 29.79 -14.67 5.76
C ASN A 420 31.05 -15.14 6.53
N LYS A 421 32.12 -14.34 6.55
CA LYS A 421 33.44 -14.68 7.09
C LYS A 421 33.99 -13.54 7.95
N ARG A 422 34.52 -13.88 9.13
CA ARG A 422 35.18 -12.93 10.05
C ARG A 422 36.44 -12.34 9.41
N ASN A 423 36.67 -11.04 9.57
CA ASN A 423 37.87 -10.31 9.11
C ASN A 423 38.37 -10.71 7.70
N PHE A 424 37.48 -10.66 6.71
CA PHE A 424 37.79 -10.98 5.32
C PHE A 424 38.30 -9.75 4.55
N TYR A 425 39.22 -9.98 3.62
CA TYR A 425 39.68 -8.98 2.66
C TYR A 425 39.45 -9.50 1.24
N ASP A 426 38.60 -8.81 0.49
CA ASP A 426 38.44 -9.06 -0.95
C ASP A 426 39.63 -8.43 -1.69
N PHE A 427 40.60 -9.26 -2.08
CA PHE A 427 41.78 -8.81 -2.82
C PHE A 427 41.47 -8.23 -4.21
N LYS A 428 40.34 -8.63 -4.83
CA LYS A 428 39.94 -8.17 -6.17
C LYS A 428 39.29 -6.79 -6.09
N ARG A 429 38.37 -6.59 -5.14
CA ARG A 429 37.66 -5.32 -4.92
C ARG A 429 38.42 -4.34 -4.01
N LYS A 430 39.42 -4.83 -3.26
CA LYS A 430 40.19 -4.13 -2.21
C LYS A 430 39.30 -3.66 -1.03
N TRP A 431 38.44 -4.57 -0.57
CA TRP A 431 37.40 -4.30 0.44
C TRP A 431 37.66 -5.06 1.72
N ASN A 432 37.63 -4.34 2.86
CA ASN A 432 37.51 -4.95 4.19
C ASN A 432 36.05 -5.38 4.37
N MET A 433 35.81 -6.62 4.78
CA MET A 433 34.46 -7.15 4.96
C MET A 433 34.40 -8.07 6.19
N THR A 434 33.28 -8.09 6.91
CA THR A 434 33.11 -9.01 8.05
C THR A 434 31.66 -9.39 8.33
N THR A 435 31.41 -10.19 9.37
CA THR A 435 30.07 -10.68 9.71
C THR A 435 29.24 -9.62 10.46
N LEU A 436 27.92 -9.75 10.46
CA LEU A 436 27.03 -8.86 11.21
C LEU A 436 27.29 -8.91 12.73
N ASP A 437 27.70 -10.08 13.23
CA ASP A 437 28.02 -10.31 14.64
C ASP A 437 29.36 -9.67 15.05
N ASP A 438 30.36 -9.73 14.15
CA ASP A 438 31.62 -8.99 14.31
C ASP A 438 31.38 -7.48 14.28
N ILE A 439 30.55 -6.97 13.37
CA ILE A 439 30.20 -5.54 13.31
C ILE A 439 29.52 -5.08 14.62
N ARG A 440 28.60 -5.87 15.18
CA ARG A 440 28.03 -5.58 16.51
C ARG A 440 29.08 -5.58 17.62
N THR A 441 30.04 -6.49 17.56
CA THR A 441 31.12 -6.59 18.56
C THR A 441 32.10 -5.42 18.46
N MET A 442 32.50 -5.04 17.25
CA MET A 442 33.40 -3.92 16.96
C MET A 442 32.82 -2.55 17.35
N LEU A 443 31.49 -2.43 17.43
CA LEU A 443 30.77 -1.20 17.78
C LEU A 443 30.22 -1.21 19.22
N ASP A 444 30.53 -2.23 20.03
CA ASP A 444 29.97 -2.45 21.37
C ASP A 444 28.41 -2.52 21.41
N HIS A 445 27.82 -2.98 20.31
CA HIS A 445 26.37 -3.10 20.13
C HIS A 445 25.84 -4.49 20.49
N GLY A 446 26.63 -5.29 21.23
CA GLY A 446 26.30 -6.67 21.60
C GLY A 446 24.95 -6.82 22.30
N ALA A 447 24.63 -5.92 23.25
CA ALA A 447 23.37 -5.90 23.99
C ALA A 447 22.25 -5.08 23.34
N ARG A 448 22.54 -4.28 22.29
CA ARG A 448 21.57 -3.37 21.68
C ARG A 448 20.64 -4.10 20.70
N LYS A 449 19.37 -3.69 20.70
CA LYS A 449 18.43 -4.03 19.62
C LYS A 449 18.85 -3.29 18.35
N ILE A 450 18.64 -3.88 17.18
CA ILE A 450 18.67 -3.19 15.89
C ILE A 450 17.20 -3.00 15.47
N ASP A 451 16.76 -1.76 15.35
CA ASP A 451 15.39 -1.44 14.98
C ASP A 451 15.18 -1.62 13.47
N ILE A 452 16.15 -1.21 12.66
CA ILE A 452 16.14 -1.48 11.21
C ILE A 452 17.51 -2.00 10.76
N LEU A 453 17.49 -3.11 10.03
CA LEU A 453 18.63 -3.66 9.31
C LEU A 453 18.35 -3.59 7.81
N LYS A 454 18.85 -2.54 7.13
CA LYS A 454 18.86 -2.47 5.66
C LYS A 454 20.05 -3.26 5.14
N ILE A 455 19.80 -4.22 4.23
CA ILE A 455 20.82 -5.00 3.51
C ILE A 455 20.57 -4.88 2.02
N ASP A 456 21.45 -4.15 1.36
CA ASP A 456 21.48 -3.96 -0.08
C ASP A 456 22.98 -3.96 -0.39
N ILE A 457 23.50 -5.06 -0.94
CA ILE A 457 24.95 -5.29 -1.03
C ILE A 457 25.35 -5.96 -2.35
N GLU A 458 24.56 -5.75 -3.41
CA GLU A 458 24.87 -6.17 -4.78
C GLU A 458 25.23 -7.67 -4.88
N TRP A 459 24.20 -8.52 -4.85
CA TRP A 459 24.22 -9.97 -5.08
C TRP A 459 24.78 -10.83 -3.94
N ASP A 460 25.55 -10.25 -3.02
CA ASP A 460 26.14 -10.95 -1.88
C ASP A 460 25.12 -11.24 -0.74
N GLU A 461 23.84 -10.84 -0.87
CA GLU A 461 22.81 -11.00 0.18
C GLU A 461 22.56 -12.47 0.53
N TRP A 462 22.52 -13.32 -0.49
CA TRP A 462 22.36 -14.77 -0.35
C TRP A 462 23.57 -15.46 0.26
N ILE A 463 24.73 -14.80 0.26
CA ILE A 463 25.95 -15.29 0.91
C ILE A 463 25.88 -14.99 2.41
N VAL A 464 25.40 -13.80 2.79
CA VAL A 464 25.36 -13.35 4.20
C VAL A 464 24.17 -13.92 4.99
N LEU A 465 22.98 -14.04 4.38
CA LEU A 465 21.77 -14.47 5.08
C LEU A 465 21.91 -15.79 5.87
N PRO A 466 22.48 -16.88 5.33
CA PRO A 466 22.67 -18.11 6.09
C PRO A 466 23.59 -17.97 7.31
N ASN A 467 24.59 -17.08 7.24
CA ASN A 467 25.48 -16.78 8.37
C ASN A 467 24.77 -15.93 9.44
N ILE A 468 24.02 -14.91 9.02
CA ILE A 468 23.21 -14.04 9.88
C ILE A 468 22.15 -14.87 10.65
N ILE A 469 21.49 -15.81 9.99
CA ILE A 469 20.55 -16.73 10.65
C ILE A 469 21.30 -17.61 11.65
N LYS A 470 22.38 -18.28 11.21
CA LYS A 470 23.12 -19.24 12.05
C LYS A 470 23.80 -18.62 13.28
N SER A 471 24.15 -17.34 13.26
CA SER A 471 24.71 -16.65 14.44
C SER A 471 23.67 -16.35 15.52
N GLY A 472 22.37 -16.44 15.21
CA GLY A 472 21.29 -16.07 16.11
C GLY A 472 21.20 -14.56 16.38
N VAL A 473 21.96 -13.72 15.66
CA VAL A 473 21.96 -12.25 15.81
C VAL A 473 20.58 -11.64 15.52
N LEU A 474 19.79 -12.30 14.68
CA LEU A 474 18.42 -11.94 14.34
C LEU A 474 17.48 -11.84 15.56
N LYS A 475 17.81 -12.48 16.68
CA LYS A 475 17.04 -12.33 17.93
C LYS A 475 16.97 -10.88 18.44
N TYR A 476 17.91 -10.03 18.01
CA TYR A 476 18.00 -8.61 18.34
C TYR A 476 17.46 -7.68 17.25
N VAL A 477 16.96 -8.18 16.11
CA VAL A 477 16.52 -7.35 14.97
C VAL A 477 15.00 -7.21 14.96
N THR A 478 14.50 -5.99 14.74
CA THR A 478 13.05 -5.70 14.65
C THR A 478 12.53 -5.77 13.23
N GLN A 479 13.18 -5.04 12.32
CA GLN A 479 12.85 -4.98 10.90
C GLN A 479 14.08 -5.32 10.04
N ILE A 480 13.87 -6.09 8.97
CA ILE A 480 14.87 -6.34 7.92
C ILE A 480 14.32 -5.76 6.62
N LEU A 481 15.07 -4.89 5.98
CA LEU A 481 14.76 -4.34 4.66
C LEU A 481 15.86 -4.85 3.72
N ILE A 482 15.54 -5.67 2.72
CA ILE A 482 16.59 -6.40 1.98
C ILE A 482 16.28 -6.54 0.49
N GLU A 483 17.26 -6.26 -0.38
CA GLU A 483 17.12 -6.59 -1.81
C GLU A 483 17.53 -8.04 -2.07
N LEU A 484 16.63 -8.82 -2.66
CA LEU A 484 16.82 -10.24 -2.93
C LEU A 484 17.15 -10.46 -4.42
N HIS A 485 18.43 -10.35 -4.76
CA HIS A 485 18.96 -10.54 -6.12
C HIS A 485 18.75 -11.98 -6.66
N SER A 486 17.86 -12.16 -7.63
CA SER A 486 17.52 -13.43 -8.32
C SER A 486 17.06 -14.58 -7.38
N PRO A 487 15.88 -14.49 -6.74
CA PRO A 487 15.48 -15.38 -5.65
C PRO A 487 15.18 -16.85 -6.04
N GLY A 488 15.09 -17.17 -7.33
CA GLY A 488 14.66 -18.48 -7.85
C GLY A 488 15.70 -19.61 -7.75
N ASN A 489 16.03 -20.06 -6.55
CA ASN A 489 16.84 -21.27 -6.32
C ASN A 489 16.43 -22.02 -5.04
N LEU A 490 16.65 -23.34 -4.99
CA LEU A 490 16.31 -24.21 -3.85
C LEU A 490 16.93 -23.75 -2.53
N GLU A 491 18.22 -23.42 -2.51
CA GLU A 491 18.90 -23.01 -1.27
C GLU A 491 18.50 -21.58 -0.86
N ARG A 492 18.15 -20.73 -1.83
CA ARG A 492 17.57 -19.39 -1.60
C ARG A 492 16.17 -19.50 -0.98
N MET A 493 15.34 -20.41 -1.48
CA MET A 493 14.03 -20.75 -0.91
C MET A 493 14.17 -21.28 0.54
N LYS A 494 15.08 -22.22 0.80
CA LYS A 494 15.37 -22.69 2.17
C LYS A 494 15.83 -21.57 3.10
N THR A 495 16.66 -20.65 2.61
CA THR A 495 17.14 -19.50 3.39
C THR A 495 15.98 -18.60 3.84
N VAL A 496 15.02 -18.33 2.95
CA VAL A 496 13.83 -17.53 3.30
C VAL A 496 12.84 -18.31 4.18
N ARG A 497 12.73 -19.65 4.02
CA ARG A 497 12.01 -20.52 4.96
C ARG A 497 12.62 -20.42 6.37
N SER A 498 13.93 -20.36 6.50
CA SER A 498 14.61 -20.18 7.78
C SER A 498 14.37 -18.80 8.39
N LEU A 499 14.32 -17.71 7.61
CA LEU A 499 13.89 -16.39 8.11
C LEU A 499 12.46 -16.45 8.68
N TYR A 500 11.55 -17.18 8.03
CA TYR A 500 10.20 -17.40 8.53
C TYR A 500 10.20 -18.15 9.87
N SER A 501 11.07 -19.15 10.03
CA SER A 501 11.25 -19.87 11.31
C SER A 501 11.82 -18.99 12.44
N GLU A 502 12.70 -18.02 12.12
CA GLU A 502 13.23 -17.02 13.08
C GLU A 502 12.20 -15.96 13.52
N GLY A 503 10.96 -16.06 13.03
CA GLY A 503 9.83 -15.18 13.36
C GLY A 503 9.63 -14.02 12.38
N PHE A 504 10.36 -13.94 11.27
CA PHE A 504 10.20 -12.84 10.32
C PHE A 504 9.02 -13.06 9.38
N ARG A 505 8.27 -11.99 9.11
CA ARG A 505 7.09 -11.98 8.21
C ARG A 505 7.19 -10.80 7.27
N ILE A 506 6.97 -11.04 5.98
CA ILE A 506 6.91 -9.99 4.95
C ILE A 506 5.72 -9.07 5.28
N PHE A 507 5.95 -7.77 5.44
CA PHE A 507 4.88 -6.76 5.55
C PHE A 507 4.75 -5.90 4.29
N TRP A 508 5.84 -5.74 3.52
CA TRP A 508 5.86 -5.01 2.25
C TRP A 508 6.88 -5.60 1.28
N TYR A 509 6.72 -5.30 -0.01
CA TYR A 509 7.75 -5.54 -1.03
C TYR A 509 7.63 -4.50 -2.14
N HIS A 510 8.75 -4.18 -2.79
CA HIS A 510 8.80 -3.62 -4.14
C HIS A 510 9.51 -4.61 -5.08
N ARG A 511 9.27 -4.45 -6.38
CA ARG A 511 10.05 -5.11 -7.43
C ARG A 511 10.98 -4.06 -8.00
N ASN A 512 12.29 -4.24 -7.87
CA ASN A 512 13.23 -3.24 -8.37
C ASN A 512 13.08 -3.12 -9.90
N HIS A 513 12.78 -1.91 -10.38
CA HIS A 513 12.49 -1.64 -11.79
C HIS A 513 13.77 -1.54 -12.66
N PHE A 514 14.96 -1.58 -12.06
CA PHE A 514 16.23 -1.65 -12.77
C PHE A 514 16.62 -3.11 -13.08
N CYS A 515 16.27 -4.06 -12.21
CA CYS A 515 16.49 -5.51 -12.38
C CYS A 515 15.50 -6.20 -13.34
N ARG A 516 15.33 -5.74 -14.59
CA ARG A 516 14.32 -6.34 -15.51
C ARG A 516 14.78 -7.61 -16.21
N ARG A 517 13.85 -8.55 -16.40
CA ARG A 517 13.98 -9.70 -17.30
C ARG A 517 12.70 -9.88 -18.13
N ASN A 518 12.85 -9.98 -19.44
CA ASN A 518 11.75 -10.25 -20.36
C ASN A 518 11.54 -11.77 -20.49
N LYS A 519 10.29 -12.25 -20.35
CA LYS A 519 9.88 -13.62 -20.71
C LYS A 519 8.65 -13.57 -21.61
N ALA A 520 8.87 -13.76 -22.92
CA ALA A 520 7.87 -13.88 -24.00
C ALA A 520 6.91 -12.69 -24.18
N TYR A 521 6.06 -12.40 -23.18
CA TYR A 521 5.02 -11.37 -23.22
C TYR A 521 4.85 -10.61 -21.89
N ILE A 522 5.68 -10.87 -20.88
CA ILE A 522 5.60 -10.23 -19.56
C ILE A 522 7.01 -9.84 -19.07
N GLU A 523 7.14 -8.62 -18.56
CA GLU A 523 8.30 -8.15 -17.80
C GLU A 523 8.20 -8.65 -16.35
N TYR A 524 9.27 -9.29 -15.87
CA TYR A 524 9.44 -9.66 -14.47
C TYR A 524 10.69 -8.97 -13.93
N SER A 525 10.67 -8.55 -12.67
CA SER A 525 11.92 -8.19 -12.00
C SER A 525 12.58 -9.46 -11.49
N ILE A 526 13.90 -9.49 -11.54
CA ILE A 526 14.71 -10.52 -10.88
C ILE A 526 15.18 -10.07 -9.49
N CYS A 527 14.97 -8.82 -9.07
CA CYS A 527 15.33 -8.34 -7.74
C CYS A 527 14.11 -7.76 -7.02
N PHE A 528 14.05 -7.98 -5.72
CA PHE A 528 12.90 -7.65 -4.88
C PHE A 528 13.40 -6.96 -3.61
N GLU A 529 13.06 -5.69 -3.42
CA GLU A 529 13.11 -5.03 -2.13
C GLU A 529 12.04 -5.69 -1.25
N VAL A 530 12.42 -6.45 -0.21
CA VAL A 530 11.47 -7.15 0.66
C VAL A 530 11.65 -6.70 2.10
N CYS A 531 10.54 -6.30 2.72
CA CYS A 531 10.51 -5.69 4.04
C CYS A 531 9.84 -6.63 5.03
N PHE A 532 10.57 -7.03 6.06
CA PHE A 532 10.16 -7.99 7.08
C PHE A 532 10.07 -7.34 8.46
N VAL A 533 9.09 -7.76 9.26
CA VAL A 533 9.03 -7.53 10.72
C VAL A 533 9.14 -8.85 11.47
N ARG A 534 9.73 -8.84 12.67
CA ARG A 534 9.78 -10.01 13.56
C ARG A 534 8.55 -10.04 14.49
N ILE A 535 7.69 -11.04 14.35
CA ILE A 535 6.38 -11.13 15.04
C ILE A 535 6.44 -11.76 16.43
#